data_AF-A0A2S6T279-F1
#
_entry.id   AF-A0A2S6T279-F1
#
_cell.length_a   1.000
_cell.length_b   1.000
_cell.length_c   1.000
_cell.angle_alpha   90.00
_cell.angle_beta   90.00
_cell.angle_gamma   90.00
#
_symmetry.space_group_name_H-M   'P 1'
#
loop_
_entity.id
_entity.type
_entity.pdbx_description
1 polymer ?
#
loop_
_entity_poly.entity_id
_entity_poly.type
_entity_poly.pdbx_seq_one_letter_code
_entity_poly.pdbx_strand_id
1 'polypeptide(L)' 'MKKSEDKDMTFEDSIKQLEEIVDKLASGEIDLEKSLEYYKKGMELKKICEEKLKKAELQIKKIKIDNNKISKEDFK' A
#
# COMPACT_ATOMS: atom_id res chain seq x y z
N MET A 1 17.21 9.50 18.26
CA MET A 1 16.48 8.22 18.13
C MET A 1 15.23 8.47 17.30
N LYS A 2 15.21 8.18 16.00
CA LYS A 2 13.96 8.12 15.21
C LYS A 2 13.83 6.70 14.68
N LYS A 3 12.88 5.98 15.26
CA LYS A 3 12.78 4.53 15.34
C LYS A 3 11.59 4.14 14.46
N SER A 4 11.85 3.43 13.36
CA SER A 4 10.93 2.46 12.74
C SER A 4 9.45 2.87 12.59
N GLU A 5 9.13 3.84 11.72
CA GLU A 5 7.73 4.13 11.34
C GLU A 5 7.28 3.39 10.07
N ASP A 6 8.20 2.99 9.17
CA ASP A 6 7.85 2.34 7.90
C ASP A 6 7.33 0.90 8.03
N LYS A 7 7.58 0.21 9.15
CA LYS A 7 7.18 -1.21 9.30
C LYS A 7 5.74 -1.41 9.76
N ASP A 8 5.09 -0.39 10.33
CA ASP A 8 3.74 -0.50 10.90
C ASP A 8 2.70 0.39 10.19
N MET A 9 3.09 1.08 9.12
CA MET A 9 2.16 1.95 8.40
C MET A 9 1.03 1.13 7.77
N THR A 10 -0.24 1.52 7.97
CA THR A 10 -1.41 0.82 7.41
C THR A 10 -1.62 1.17 5.94
N PHE A 11 -2.57 0.51 5.25
CA PHE A 11 -2.88 0.88 3.86
C PHE A 11 -3.49 2.29 3.82
N GLU A 12 -4.41 2.54 4.74
CA GLU A 12 -5.15 3.78 4.94
C GLU A 12 -4.21 4.95 5.24
N ASP A 13 -3.21 4.74 6.10
CA ASP A 13 -2.21 5.77 6.39
C ASP A 13 -1.30 6.03 5.18
N SER A 14 -0.91 4.98 4.46
CA SER A 14 -0.02 5.08 3.30
C SER A 14 -0.68 5.83 2.15
N ILE A 15 -1.96 5.52 1.87
CA ILE A 15 -2.71 6.15 0.79
C ILE A 15 -3.02 7.62 1.11
N LYS A 16 -3.38 7.93 2.37
CA LYS A 16 -3.61 9.31 2.80
C LYS A 16 -2.36 10.17 2.65
N GLN A 17 -1.20 9.67 3.10
CA GLN A 17 0.07 10.39 2.91
C GLN A 17 0.44 10.56 1.44
N LEU A 18 0.09 9.60 0.58
CA LEU A 18 0.34 9.69 -0.86
C LEU A 18 -0.53 10.77 -1.49
N GLU A 19 -1.80 10.85 -1.13
CA GLU A 19 -2.73 11.91 -1.57
C GLU A 19 -2.21 13.30 -1.18
N GLU A 20 -1.79 13.48 0.09
CA GLU A 20 -1.21 14.74 0.55
C GLU A 20 0.05 15.14 -0.24
N ILE A 21 0.86 14.17 -0.66
CA ILE A 21 2.04 14.41 -1.49
C ILE A 21 1.63 14.82 -2.91
N VAL A 22 0.63 14.17 -3.49
CA VAL A 22 0.12 14.50 -4.82
C VAL A 22 -0.45 15.92 -4.82
N ASP A 23 -1.25 16.28 -3.82
CA ASP A 23 -1.82 17.62 -3.68
C ASP A 23 -0.74 18.70 -3.59
N LYS A 24 0.31 18.42 -2.80
CA LYS A 24 1.50 19.28 -2.69
C LYS A 24 2.20 19.43 -4.03
N LEU A 25 2.50 18.34 -4.73
CA LEU A 25 3.14 18.40 -6.05
C LEU A 25 2.27 19.12 -7.09
N ALA A 26 0.95 18.98 -6.99
CA ALA A 26 0.00 19.62 -7.90
C ALA A 26 -0.18 21.12 -7.64
N SER A 27 0.07 21.61 -6.43
CA SER A 27 -0.07 23.04 -6.13
C SER A 27 0.94 23.91 -6.90
N GLY A 28 2.08 23.35 -7.29
CA GLY A 28 3.12 24.06 -8.03
C GLY A 28 3.89 25.11 -7.21
N GLU A 29 3.62 25.23 -5.91
CA GLU A 29 4.26 26.20 -5.00
C GLU A 29 5.55 25.67 -4.37
N ILE A 30 6.03 24.51 -4.83
CA ILE A 30 7.13 23.77 -4.21
C ILE A 30 8.40 23.93 -5.04
N ASP A 31 9.51 24.22 -4.37
CA ASP A 31 10.82 24.25 -5.02
C ASP A 31 11.24 22.89 -5.58
N LEU A 32 12.23 22.90 -6.48
CA LEU A 32 12.68 21.71 -7.21
C LEU A 32 13.21 20.61 -6.26
N GLU A 33 13.97 20.99 -5.24
CA GLU A 33 14.57 20.04 -4.30
C GLU A 33 13.50 19.30 -3.50
N LYS A 34 12.54 20.03 -2.92
CA LYS A 34 11.41 19.43 -2.21
C LYS A 34 10.51 18.63 -3.15
N SER A 35 10.34 19.06 -4.40
CA SER A 35 9.57 18.29 -5.39
C SER A 35 10.19 16.91 -5.63
N LEU A 36 11.53 16.81 -5.68
CA LEU A 36 12.25 15.54 -5.80
C LEU A 36 12.10 14.68 -4.53
N GLU A 37 12.13 15.29 -3.35
CA GLU A 37 11.90 14.58 -2.08
C GLU A 37 10.48 14.01 -2.00
N TYR A 38 9.47 14.83 -2.29
CA TYR A 38 8.08 14.41 -2.31
C TYR A 38 7.83 13.31 -3.34
N TYR A 39 8.43 13.42 -4.53
CA TYR A 39 8.34 12.37 -5.54
C TYR A 39 8.91 11.04 -5.05
N LYS A 40 10.11 11.05 -4.45
CA LYS A 40 10.72 9.83 -3.88
C LYS A 40 9.85 9.21 -2.80
N LYS A 41 9.37 10.03 -1.86
CA LYS A 41 8.48 9.54 -0.80
C LYS A 41 7.16 9.01 -1.36
N GLY A 42 6.58 9.66 -2.36
CA GLY A 42 5.38 9.20 -3.05
C GLY A 42 5.58 7.82 -3.71
N MET A 43 6.74 7.59 -4.32
CA MET A 43 7.08 6.29 -4.91
C MET A 43 7.22 5.18 -3.85
N GLU A 44 7.78 5.49 -2.68
CA GLU A 44 7.85 4.56 -1.56
C GLU A 44 6.47 4.21 -1.01
N LEU A 45 5.62 5.21 -0.79
CA LEU A 45 4.23 5.01 -0.35
C LEU A 45 3.42 4.19 -1.36
N LYS A 46 3.55 4.48 -2.66
CA LYS A 46 2.93 3.71 -3.73
C LYS A 46 3.30 2.22 -3.63
N LYS A 47 4.60 1.93 -3.45
CA LYS A 47 5.09 0.55 -3.33
C LYS A 47 4.47 -0.15 -2.12
N ILE A 48 4.38 0.53 -0.97
CA ILE A 48 3.77 -0.01 0.25
C ILE A 48 2.28 -0.32 0.01
N CYS A 49 1.54 0.58 -0.65
CA CYS A 49 0.15 0.36 -1.02
C CYS A 49 -0.01 -0.88 -1.92
N GLU A 50 0.81 -1.00 -2.97
CA GLU A 50 0.80 -2.14 -3.90
C GLU A 50 1.09 -3.46 -3.18
N GLU A 51 2.07 -3.48 -2.27
CA GLU A 51 2.40 -4.68 -1.48
C GLU A 51 1.27 -5.11 -0.55
N LYS A 52 0.58 -4.16 0.10
CA LYS A 52 -0.56 -4.45 0.96
C LYS A 52 -1.76 -4.98 0.17
N LEU A 53 -2.09 -4.36 -0.95
CA LEU A 53 -3.17 -4.82 -1.83
C LEU A 53 -2.87 -6.23 -2.35
N LYS A 54 -1.64 -6.48 -2.80
CA LYS A 54 -1.22 -7.83 -3.24
C LYS A 54 -1.36 -8.86 -2.13
N LYS A 55 -0.99 -8.51 -0.90
CA LYS A 55 -1.15 -9.40 0.26
C LYS A 55 -2.62 -9.70 0.55
N ALA A 56 -3.50 -8.71 0.50
CA ALA A 56 -4.94 -8.87 0.67
C ALA A 56 -5.55 -9.77 -0.43
N GLU A 57 -5.19 -9.54 -1.69
CA GLU A 57 -5.62 -10.39 -2.81
C GLU A 57 -5.21 -11.85 -2.64
N LEU A 58 -3.96 -12.09 -2.20
CA LEU A 58 -3.46 -13.44 -1.95
C LEU A 58 -4.24 -14.13 -0.82
N GLN A 59 -4.63 -13.41 0.22
CA GLN A 59 -5.45 -13.96 1.30
C GLN A 59 -6.85 -14.34 0.79
N ILE A 60 -7.49 -13.47 0.02
CA ILE A 60 -8.80 -13.75 -0.61
C ILE A 60 -8.71 -14.97 -1.52
N LYS A 61 -7.66 -15.08 -2.34
CA LYS A 61 -7.42 -16.23 -3.23
C LYS A 61 -7.27 -17.53 -2.43
N LYS A 62 -6.55 -17.51 -1.30
CA LYS A 62 -6.40 -18.69 -0.41
C LYS A 62 -7.75 -19.13 0.15
N ILE A 63 -8.53 -18.20 0.71
CA ILE A 63 -9.87 -18.50 1.27
C ILE A 63 -10.78 -19.12 0.19
N LYS A 64 -10.78 -18.61 -1.04
CA LYS A 64 -11.55 -19.18 -2.15
C LYS A 64 -11.13 -20.60 -2.52
N ILE A 65 -9.82 -20.89 -2.50
CA ILE A 65 -9.29 -22.23 -2.79
C ILE A 65 -9.69 -23.20 -1.68
N ASP A 66 -9.56 -22.79 -0.42
CA ASP A 66 -9.89 -23.64 0.72
C ASP A 66 -11.38 -23.97 0.75
N ASN A 67 -12.26 -22.99 0.48
CA ASN A 67 -13.70 -23.23 0.32
C ASN A 67 -14.01 -24.22 -0.83
N ASN A 68 -13.25 -24.18 -1.92
CA ASN A 68 -13.44 -25.11 -3.05
C ASN A 68 -12.90 -26.51 -2.77
N LYS A 69 -11.95 -26.67 -1.83
CA LYS A 69 -11.48 -27.98 -1.36
C LYS A 69 -12.50 -28.64 -0.43
N ILE A 70 -13.10 -27.87 0.47
CA ILE A 70 -14.19 -28.34 1.35
C ILE A 70 -15.32 -28.95 0.50
N SER A 71 -15.72 -28.28 -0.58
CA SER A 71 -16.74 -28.80 -1.52
C SER A 71 -16.37 -30.07 -2.28
N LYS A 72 -15.10 -30.50 -2.32
CA LYS A 72 -14.66 -31.72 -3.03
C LYS A 72 -14.41 -32.90 -2.09
N GLU A 73 -14.11 -32.64 -0.82
CA GLU A 73 -13.80 -33.66 0.17
C GLU A 73 -15.06 -34.14 0.92
N ASP A 74 -16.11 -33.31 1.01
CA ASP A 74 -17.38 -33.68 1.66
C ASP A 74 -18.28 -34.60 0.80
N PHE A 75 -17.91 -34.89 -0.45
CA PHE A 75 -18.69 -35.69 -1.40
C PHE A 75 -17.99 -36.97 -1.88
N LYS A 76 -17.04 -37.51 -1.11
CA LYS A 76 -16.33 -38.74 -1.46
C LYS A 76 -16.52 -39.85 -0.43
#